data_AF-A0A3B0JKB1-F1
#
_entry.id   AF-A0A3B0JKB1-F1
#
_cell.length_a   1.000
_cell.length_b   1.000
_cell.length_c   1.000
_cell.angle_alpha   90.00
_cell.angle_beta   90.00
_cell.angle_gamma   90.00
#
_symmetry.space_group_name_H-M   'P 1'
#
loop_
_entity.id
_entity.type
_entity.pdbx_description
1 polymer ?
#
loop_
_entity_poly.entity_id
_entity_poly.type
_entity_poly.pdbx_seq_one_letter_code
_entity_poly.pdbx_strand_id
1 'polypeptide(L)'
;MQRNLLTSLRPLFRCSQVLTPLSASPRLFQTSSLLQAQKKSGKLSPKIAKLQRKYQENNGKPVFLKGGPMDVILYRLTWVLAIIGILGDVWLWLGYIIYN
;
A
#
# COMPACT_ATOMS: atom_id res chain seq x y z
N MET A 1 7.01 52.60 1.73
CA MET A 1 7.05 51.16 1.36
C MET A 1 6.20 50.37 2.36
N GLN A 2 5.04 49.83 1.96
CA GLN A 2 4.33 48.72 2.66
C GLN A 2 3.03 48.40 1.89
N ARG A 3 3.01 47.35 1.06
CA ARG A 3 1.82 46.89 0.30
C ARG A 3 1.57 45.38 0.39
N ASN A 4 1.92 44.73 1.50
CA ASN A 4 1.80 43.27 1.65
C ASN A 4 1.01 42.81 2.89
N LEU A 5 -0.10 43.48 3.22
CA LEU A 5 -1.00 43.03 4.30
C LEU A 5 -2.35 42.51 3.77
N LEU A 6 -2.76 42.90 2.56
CA LEU A 6 -4.06 42.52 1.98
C LEU A 6 -4.05 41.20 1.18
N THR A 7 -2.88 40.59 0.97
CA THR A 7 -2.73 39.33 0.21
C THR A 7 -2.73 38.07 1.08
N SER A 8 -2.60 38.19 2.41
CA SER A 8 -2.50 37.05 3.33
C SER A 8 -3.84 36.41 3.72
N LEU A 9 -4.98 37.07 3.51
CA LEU A 9 -6.29 36.60 4.02
C LEU A 9 -7.15 35.86 2.98
N ARG A 10 -6.59 35.55 1.80
CA ARG A 10 -7.33 34.86 0.72
C ARG A 10 -7.69 33.37 0.95
N PRO A 11 -7.04 32.57 1.82
CA PRO A 11 -7.41 31.16 1.91
C PRO A 11 -8.63 30.86 2.80
N LEU A 12 -9.20 31.84 3.51
CA LEU A 12 -10.28 31.58 4.50
C LEU A 12 -11.72 31.61 3.95
N PHE A 13 -11.96 32.01 2.68
CA PHE A 13 -13.32 32.15 2.14
C PHE A 13 -13.63 31.33 0.87
N ARG A 14 -12.96 30.19 0.66
CA ARG A 14 -13.36 29.23 -0.39
C ARG A 14 -14.02 27.98 0.20
N CYS A 15 -14.97 28.17 1.13
CA CYS A 15 -15.70 27.11 1.81
C CYS A 15 -17.23 27.23 1.73
N SER A 16 -17.79 28.14 0.92
CA SER A 16 -19.24 28.42 0.97
C SER A 16 -19.92 28.59 -0.39
N GLN A 17 -19.57 27.76 -1.37
CA GLN A 17 -20.40 27.50 -2.55
C GLN A 17 -20.02 26.06 -2.92
N VAL A 18 -20.85 25.05 -2.71
CA VAL A 18 -21.87 24.62 -3.68
C VAL A 18 -22.81 23.64 -2.96
N LEU A 19 -24.05 24.06 -2.74
CA LEU A 19 -25.18 23.18 -2.46
C LEU A 19 -25.90 22.93 -3.80
N THR A 20 -25.82 21.68 -4.29
CA THR A 20 -26.63 20.92 -5.29
C THR A 20 -27.68 21.64 -6.16
N PRO A 21 -27.83 21.29 -7.47
CA PRO A 21 -28.51 20.04 -7.83
C PRO A 21 -27.88 19.23 -8.98
N LEU A 22 -27.81 17.91 -8.77
CA LEU A 22 -28.15 16.84 -9.72
C LEU A 22 -27.89 17.09 -11.23
N SER A 23 -26.64 17.25 -11.66
CA SER A 23 -26.28 17.05 -13.09
C SER A 23 -24.80 16.80 -13.37
N ALA A 24 -23.99 16.49 -12.36
CA ALA A 24 -22.63 16.06 -12.60
C ALA A 24 -22.66 14.55 -12.86
N SER A 25 -22.70 14.15 -14.13
CA SER A 25 -22.32 12.80 -14.53
C SER A 25 -21.07 12.43 -13.72
N PRO A 26 -21.08 11.34 -12.92
CA PRO A 26 -19.82 10.85 -12.41
C PRO A 26 -18.96 10.69 -13.65
N ARG A 27 -17.74 11.25 -13.63
CA ARG A 27 -16.73 10.85 -14.60
C ARG A 27 -16.59 9.35 -14.37
N LEU A 28 -17.36 8.60 -15.14
CA LEU A 28 -17.23 7.17 -15.29
C LEU A 28 -15.74 7.05 -15.58
N PHE A 29 -15.02 6.51 -14.62
CA PHE A 29 -13.65 6.10 -14.84
C PHE A 29 -13.80 5.01 -15.90
N GLN A 30 -13.86 5.43 -17.16
CA GLN A 30 -14.02 4.57 -18.31
C GLN A 30 -12.77 3.72 -18.26
N THR A 31 -12.93 2.50 -17.76
CA THR A 31 -11.97 1.43 -17.91
C THR A 31 -11.97 1.02 -19.38
N SER A 32 -11.63 1.95 -20.28
CA SER A 32 -11.16 1.68 -21.63
C SER A 32 -9.70 1.21 -21.58
N SER A 33 -9.37 0.37 -20.60
CA SER A 33 -8.09 -0.34 -20.53
C SER A 33 -8.11 -1.64 -21.34
N LEU A 34 -9.25 -2.05 -21.89
CA LEU A 34 -9.32 -3.22 -22.79
C LEU A 34 -8.71 -2.97 -24.19
N LEU A 35 -8.35 -1.73 -24.56
CA LEU A 35 -7.80 -1.43 -25.90
C LEU A 35 -6.50 -0.62 -25.95
N GLN A 36 -5.97 -0.12 -24.83
CA GLN A 36 -4.79 0.77 -24.84
C GLN A 36 -3.49 0.20 -24.26
N ALA A 37 -3.40 -1.11 -24.02
CA ALA A 37 -2.09 -1.74 -23.79
C ALA A 37 -1.57 -2.40 -25.07
N GLN A 38 -1.37 -1.59 -26.12
CA GLN A 38 -0.42 -1.94 -27.19
C GLN A 38 0.99 -1.89 -26.58
N LYS A 39 1.35 -2.97 -25.86
CA LYS A 39 2.66 -3.16 -25.25
C LYS A 39 3.65 -3.36 -26.39
N LYS A 40 4.36 -2.29 -26.78
CA LYS A 40 5.61 -2.38 -27.54
C LYS A 40 6.47 -3.45 -26.86
N SER A 41 6.63 -4.60 -27.51
CA SER A 41 7.51 -5.67 -27.06
C SER A 41 8.95 -5.24 -27.33
N GLY A 42 9.45 -4.30 -26.54
CA GLY A 42 10.89 -4.21 -26.34
C GLY A 42 11.35 -5.55 -25.80
N LYS A 43 12.35 -6.17 -26.42
CA LYS A 43 12.92 -7.44 -25.96
C LYS A 43 13.26 -7.31 -24.47
N LEU A 44 12.44 -7.90 -23.61
CA LEU A 44 12.72 -7.97 -22.18
C LEU A 44 13.97 -8.81 -22.01
N SER A 45 14.87 -8.35 -21.14
CA SER A 45 16.03 -9.15 -20.76
C SER A 45 15.54 -10.53 -20.27
N PRO A 46 16.17 -11.64 -20.71
CA PRO A 46 15.70 -12.99 -20.42
C PRO A 46 15.57 -13.26 -18.90
N LYS A 47 16.35 -12.56 -18.07
CA LYS A 47 16.26 -12.63 -16.61
C LYS A 47 14.92 -12.11 -16.08
N ILE A 48 14.45 -10.97 -16.60
CA ILE A 48 13.20 -10.34 -16.18
C ILE A 48 12.00 -11.19 -16.63
N ALA A 49 12.06 -11.73 -17.85
CA ALA A 49 11.01 -12.61 -18.36
C ALA A 49 10.84 -13.88 -17.51
N LYS A 50 11.95 -14.48 -17.03
CA LYS A 50 11.92 -15.62 -16.11
C LYS A 50 11.27 -15.27 -14.77
N LEU A 51 11.63 -14.13 -14.20
CA LEU A 51 11.02 -13.64 -12.95
C LEU A 51 9.53 -13.34 -13.11
N GLN A 52 9.15 -12.68 -14.21
CA GLN A 52 7.74 -12.39 -14.51
C GLN A 52 6.93 -13.68 -14.59
N ARG A 53 7.42 -14.71 -15.29
CA ARG A 53 6.74 -16.01 -15.34
C ARG A 53 6.59 -16.63 -13.95
N LYS A 54 7.65 -16.65 -13.14
CA LYS A 54 7.61 -17.19 -11.77
C LYS A 54 6.58 -16.49 -10.88
N TYR A 55 6.49 -15.15 -10.94
CA TYR A 55 5.56 -14.38 -10.13
C TYR A 55 4.15 -14.25 -10.72
N GLN A 56 3.96 -14.52 -12.02
CA GLN A 56 2.64 -14.52 -12.68
C GLN A 56 2.00 -15.91 -12.74
N GLU A 57 2.71 -16.98 -12.39
CA GLU A 57 2.14 -18.33 -12.32
C GLU A 57 0.94 -18.38 -11.35
N ASN A 58 -0.21 -18.89 -11.80
CA ASN A 58 -1.47 -18.90 -11.04
C ASN A 58 -1.49 -19.99 -9.96
N ASN A 59 -0.59 -19.90 -8.98
CA ASN A 59 -0.43 -20.87 -7.90
C ASN A 59 -1.32 -20.60 -6.67
N GLY A 60 -2.12 -19.53 -6.68
CA GLY A 60 -2.93 -19.09 -5.53
C GLY A 60 -2.13 -18.65 -4.29
N LYS A 61 -0.80 -18.76 -4.31
CA LYS A 61 0.09 -18.36 -3.21
C LYS A 61 0.25 -16.83 -3.17
N PRO A 62 0.25 -16.22 -1.97
CA PRO A 62 0.46 -14.79 -1.84
C PRO A 62 1.90 -14.42 -2.22
N VAL A 63 2.11 -13.14 -2.57
CA VAL A 63 3.37 -12.65 -3.14
C VAL A 63 4.61 -12.93 -2.27
N PHE A 64 4.47 -12.87 -0.95
CA PHE A 64 5.56 -13.07 0.02
C PHE A 64 5.95 -14.54 0.23
N LEU A 65 5.20 -15.50 -0.32
CA LEU A 65 5.53 -16.94 -0.29
C LEU A 65 5.92 -17.47 -1.68
N LYS A 66 6.01 -16.59 -2.68
CA LYS A 66 6.15 -16.95 -4.10
C LYS A 66 7.62 -16.95 -4.58
N GLY A 67 8.54 -16.35 -3.82
CA GLY A 67 9.96 -16.32 -4.13
C GLY A 67 10.68 -17.64 -3.85
N GLY A 68 10.17 -18.49 -2.96
CA GLY A 68 10.66 -19.86 -2.79
C GLY A 68 10.44 -20.44 -1.37
N PRO A 69 11.02 -21.62 -1.08
CA PRO A 69 10.92 -22.24 0.24
C PRO A 69 11.65 -21.45 1.33
N MET A 70 12.67 -20.66 0.97
CA MET A 70 13.40 -19.78 1.89
C MET A 70 12.45 -18.72 2.49
N ASP A 71 11.57 -18.14 1.67
CA ASP A 71 10.58 -17.15 2.15
C ASP A 71 9.65 -17.74 3.22
N VAL A 72 9.29 -19.03 3.09
CA VAL A 72 8.46 -19.74 4.08
C VAL A 72 9.18 -19.86 5.42
N ILE A 73 10.46 -20.25 5.38
CA ILE A 73 11.29 -20.41 6.57
C ILE A 73 11.48 -19.05 7.24
N LEU A 74 11.79 -18.01 6.45
CA LEU A 74 11.98 -16.66 6.96
C LEU A 74 10.70 -16.15 7.64
N TYR A 75 9.54 -16.30 6.98
CA TYR A 75 8.25 -15.89 7.54
C TYR A 75 7.95 -16.59 8.88
N ARG A 76 8.19 -17.91 8.96
CA ARG A 76 7.98 -18.68 10.19
C ARG A 76 8.90 -18.23 11.31
N LEU A 77 10.18 -18.01 11.02
CA LEU A 77 11.14 -17.53 12.02
C LEU A 77 10.77 -16.15 12.57
N THR A 78 10.34 -15.23 11.70
CA THR A 78 9.86 -13.91 12.13
C THR A 78 8.64 -14.04 13.05
N TRP A 79 7.69 -14.90 12.70
CA TRP A 79 6.51 -15.14 13.53
C TRP A 79 6.86 -15.72 14.90
N VAL A 80 7.76 -16.71 14.94
CA VAL A 80 8.21 -17.32 16.20
C VAL A 80 8.90 -16.28 17.09
N LEU A 81 9.81 -15.49 16.54
CA LEU A 81 10.53 -14.47 17.31
C LEU A 81 9.60 -13.38 17.83
N ALA A 82 8.63 -12.93 17.02
CA ALA A 82 7.64 -11.94 17.41
C ALA A 82 6.74 -12.45 18.55
N ILE A 83 6.25 -13.69 18.45
CA ILE A 83 5.46 -14.32 19.51
C ILE A 83 6.27 -14.39 20.81
N ILE A 84 7.52 -14.88 20.74
CA ILE A 84 8.38 -15.01 21.94
C ILE A 84 8.59 -13.65 22.60
N GLY A 85 8.86 -12.60 21.82
CA GLY A 85 9.02 -11.25 22.34
C GLY A 85 7.76 -10.74 23.05
N ILE A 86 6.59 -10.90 22.42
CA ILE A 86 5.31 -10.46 23.01
C ILE A 86 4.98 -11.26 24.28
N LEU A 87 5.20 -12.58 24.29
CA LEU A 87 4.98 -13.40 25.47
C LEU A 87 5.91 -13.00 26.62
N GLY A 88 7.18 -12.73 26.32
CA GLY A 88 8.15 -12.27 27.31
C GLY A 88 7.76 -10.92 27.91
N ASP A 89 7.30 -9.98 27.08
CA ASP A 89 6.85 -8.66 27.51
C ASP A 89 5.62 -8.74 28.43
N VAL A 90 4.61 -9.52 28.02
CA VAL A 90 3.40 -9.76 28.82
C VAL A 90 3.74 -10.47 30.13
N TRP A 91 4.66 -11.44 30.11
CA TRP A 91 5.09 -12.15 31.32
C TRP A 91 5.78 -11.23 32.32
N LEU A 92 6.70 -10.38 31.85
CA LEU A 92 7.38 -9.39 32.70
C LEU A 92 6.39 -8.36 33.26
N TRP A 93 5.45 -7.90 32.43
CA TRP A 93 4.42 -6.95 32.86
C TRP A 93 3.49 -7.53 33.92
N LEU A 94 3.04 -8.78 33.76
CA LEU A 94 2.25 -9.49 34.77
C LEU A 94 3.04 -9.71 36.06
N GLY A 95 4.31 -10.08 35.96
CA GLY A 95 5.20 -10.21 37.12
C GLY A 95 5.34 -8.91 37.91
N TYR A 96 5.46 -7.78 37.21
CA TYR A 96 5.50 -6.46 37.83
C TYR A 96 4.21 -6.12 38.59
N ILE A 97 3.04 -6.42 38.01
CA ILE A 97 1.73 -6.17 38.67
C ILE A 97 1.54 -7.03 39.91
N ILE A 98 1.97 -8.29 39.88
CA ILE A 98 1.77 -9.20 41.02
C ILE A 98 2.70 -8.84 42.19
N TYR A 99 3.89 -8.33 41.90
CA TYR A 99 4.91 -8.05 42.92
C TYR A 99 4.78 -6.65 43.56
N ASN A 100 4.10 -5.72 42.91
CA ASN A 100 3.89 -4.35 43.38
C ASN A 100 2.48 -4.12 43.90
#